data_AF-A0A209BUY1-F1
#
_entry.id   AF-A0A209BUY1-F1
#
_cell.length_a   1.000
_cell.length_b   1.000
_cell.length_c   1.000
_cell.angle_alpha   90.00
_cell.angle_beta   90.00
_cell.angle_gamma   90.00
#
_symmetry.space_group_name_H-M   'P 1'
#
loop_
_entity.id
_entity.type
_entity.pdbx_description
1 polymer ?
#
loop_
_entity_poly.entity_id
_entity_poly.type
_entity_poly.pdbx_seq_one_letter_code
_entity_poly.pdbx_strand_id
1 'polypeptide(L)'
;MAVAFGQLCLATVLFWSGLLKLRDVSAFRRHVATTLPRLGGGLSAALALAVPAVEVAAAGLLLIRPWAWLGCAAATLLLLAFTGYLIGLMRSRPDASCGCAGADDTPVSEVHVLRNVLLLTVCVLTWWATVRTGGGPGPVSYAVVVAPAAVFGVALLHLGELVSFFRPPRTT
;
A
#
# COMPACT_ATOMS: atom_id res chain seq x y z
N MET A 1 4.66 20.49 8.23
CA MET A 1 4.36 19.24 8.96
C MET A 1 3.46 18.29 8.17
N ALA A 2 2.38 18.76 7.53
CA ALA A 2 1.48 17.91 6.73
C ALA A 2 2.19 17.08 5.64
N VAL A 3 3.12 17.68 4.90
CA VAL A 3 3.92 16.97 3.87
C VAL A 3 4.73 15.81 4.47
N ALA A 4 5.45 16.05 5.58
CA ALA A 4 6.22 15.02 6.26
C ALA A 4 5.33 13.88 6.77
N PHE A 5 4.16 14.20 7.32
CA PHE A 5 3.19 13.21 7.78
C PHE A 5 2.70 12.33 6.62
N GLY A 6 2.33 12.94 5.49
CA GLY A 6 1.88 12.21 4.32
C GLY A 6 2.97 11.31 3.71
N GLN A 7 4.19 11.82 3.59
CA GLN A 7 5.35 11.03 3.12
C GLN A 7 5.64 9.84 4.03
N LEU A 8 5.65 10.06 5.35
CA LEU A 8 5.90 8.99 6.32
C LEU A 8 4.77 7.96 6.33
N CYS A 9 3.50 8.39 6.30
CA CYS A 9 2.36 7.49 6.23
C CYS A 9 2.45 6.57 4.99
N LEU A 10 2.69 7.15 3.82
CA LEU A 10 2.83 6.39 2.57
C LEU A 10 4.06 5.48 2.59
N ALA A 11 5.20 5.99 3.08
CA ALA A 11 6.41 5.21 3.20
C ALA A 11 6.23 4.03 4.15
N THR A 12 5.58 4.22 5.30
CA THR A 12 5.28 3.13 6.24
C THR A 12 4.41 2.05 5.59
N VAL A 13 3.32 2.45 4.93
CA VAL A 13 2.41 1.50 4.27
C VAL A 13 3.14 0.71 3.19
N LEU A 14 3.83 1.38 2.28
CA LEU A 14 4.54 0.73 1.17
C LEU A 14 5.70 -0.14 1.66
N PHE A 15 6.47 0.36 2.62
CA PHE A 15 7.59 -0.38 3.18
C PHE A 15 7.12 -1.65 3.89
N TRP A 16 6.10 -1.55 4.75
CA TRP A 16 5.59 -2.69 5.49
C TRP A 16 4.90 -3.70 4.57
N SER A 17 4.07 -3.22 3.64
CA SER A 17 3.43 -4.01 2.57
C SER A 17 4.45 -4.78 1.73
N GLY A 18 5.53 -4.11 1.30
CA GLY A 18 6.60 -4.73 0.52
C GLY A 18 7.44 -5.71 1.35
N LEU A 19 7.78 -5.35 2.59
CA LEU A 19 8.56 -6.20 3.48
C LEU A 19 7.85 -7.52 3.79
N LEU A 20 6.53 -7.48 4.05
CA LEU A 20 5.73 -8.68 4.30
C LEU A 20 5.72 -9.62 3.08
N LYS A 21 5.61 -9.07 1.86
CA LYS A 21 5.67 -9.86 0.62
C LYS A 21 7.07 -10.40 0.34
N LEU A 22 8.13 -9.66 0.66
CA LEU A 22 9.51 -10.12 0.53
C LEU A 22 9.87 -11.20 1.56
N ARG A 23 9.24 -11.17 2.73
CA ARG A 23 9.45 -12.18 3.78
C ARG A 23 8.94 -13.56 3.35
N ASP A 24 7.87 -13.62 2.56
CA ASP A 24 7.39 -14.86 1.94
C ASP A 24 7.02 -14.66 0.45
N VAL A 25 8.05 -14.46 -0.37
CA VAL A 25 7.91 -14.35 -1.84
C VAL A 25 7.23 -15.58 -2.43
N SER A 26 7.41 -16.75 -1.81
CA SER A 26 6.82 -18.00 -2.30
C SER A 26 5.29 -17.98 -2.17
N ALA A 27 4.77 -17.50 -1.05
CA ALA A 27 3.34 -17.34 -0.82
C ALA A 27 2.77 -16.25 -1.73
N PHE A 28 3.44 -15.11 -1.86
CA PHE A 28 2.99 -14.05 -2.75
C PHE A 28 2.99 -14.50 -4.23
N ARG A 29 3.98 -15.27 -4.66
CA ARG A 29 4.00 -15.87 -6.01
C ARG A 29 2.83 -16.82 -6.23
N ARG A 30 2.53 -17.69 -5.27
CA ARG A 30 1.35 -18.57 -5.34
C ARG A 30 0.07 -17.75 -5.43
N HIS A 31 -0.05 -16.70 -4.61
CA HIS A 31 -1.18 -15.79 -4.63
C HIS A 31 -1.36 -15.11 -6.00
N VAL A 32 -0.30 -14.57 -6.59
CA VAL A 32 -0.36 -13.96 -7.94
C VAL A 32 -0.75 -15.00 -8.98
N ALA A 33 -0.18 -16.21 -8.95
CA ALA A 33 -0.49 -17.27 -9.90
C ALA A 33 -1.96 -17.74 -9.81
N THR A 34 -2.52 -17.83 -8.59
CA THR A 34 -3.92 -18.27 -8.41
C THR A 34 -4.91 -17.17 -8.78
N THR A 35 -4.62 -15.91 -8.43
CA THR A 35 -5.49 -14.76 -8.68
C THR A 35 -5.42 -14.25 -10.12
N LEU A 36 -4.30 -14.45 -10.79
CA LEU A 36 -4.10 -14.03 -12.18
C LEU A 36 -3.59 -15.21 -13.03
N PRO A 37 -4.40 -16.28 -13.23
CA PRO A 37 -3.97 -17.51 -13.89
C PRO A 37 -3.62 -17.32 -15.38
N ARG A 38 -4.05 -16.20 -15.99
CA ARG A 38 -3.69 -15.83 -17.35
C ARG A 38 -2.25 -15.33 -17.45
N LEU A 39 -1.64 -14.91 -16.35
CA LEU A 39 -0.22 -14.57 -16.28
C LEU A 39 0.54 -15.90 -16.14
N GLY A 40 1.26 -16.30 -17.19
CA GLY A 40 2.09 -17.51 -17.14
C GLY A 40 3.04 -17.52 -15.94
N GLY A 41 3.50 -18.72 -15.54
CA GLY A 41 4.27 -18.90 -14.30
C GLY A 41 5.53 -18.04 -14.19
N GLY A 42 6.21 -17.78 -15.32
CA GLY A 42 7.38 -16.90 -15.36
C GLY A 42 7.05 -15.43 -15.02
N LEU A 43 5.92 -14.91 -15.53
CA LEU A 43 5.49 -13.54 -15.25
C LEU A 43 4.99 -13.39 -13.81
N SER A 44 4.30 -14.42 -13.29
CA SER A 44 3.92 -14.48 -11.87
C SER A 44 5.14 -14.44 -10.94
N ALA A 45 6.22 -15.14 -11.29
CA ALA A 45 7.48 -15.10 -10.55
C ALA A 45 8.16 -13.73 -10.62
N ALA A 46 8.19 -13.11 -11.81
CA ALA A 46 8.74 -11.78 -11.99
C ALA A 46 7.98 -10.73 -11.16
N LEU A 47 6.65 -10.74 -11.21
CA LEU A 47 5.80 -9.84 -10.43
C LEU A 47 5.95 -10.06 -8.92
N ALA A 48 6.10 -11.31 -8.48
CA ALA A 48 6.26 -11.64 -7.08
C ALA A 48 7.50 -11.01 -6.43
N LEU A 49 8.53 -10.70 -7.23
CA LEU A 49 9.73 -10.01 -6.76
C LEU A 49 9.71 -8.51 -7.11
N ALA A 50 9.25 -8.17 -8.32
CA ALA A 50 9.26 -6.80 -8.81
C ALA A 50 8.31 -5.89 -8.02
N VAL A 51 7.09 -6.34 -7.72
CA VAL A 51 6.10 -5.51 -7.01
C VAL A 51 6.60 -5.13 -5.61
N PRO A 52 7.01 -6.09 -4.74
CA PRO A 52 7.50 -5.74 -3.41
C PRO A 52 8.78 -4.90 -3.43
N ALA A 53 9.67 -5.16 -4.38
CA ALA A 53 10.89 -4.36 -4.55
C ALA A 53 10.56 -2.90 -4.91
N VAL A 54 9.58 -2.68 -5.81
CA VAL A 54 9.12 -1.33 -6.18
C VAL A 54 8.38 -0.67 -5.02
N GLU A 55 7.62 -1.40 -4.21
CA GLU A 55 7.00 -0.86 -2.98
C GLU A 55 8.06 -0.31 -2.00
N VAL A 56 9.09 -1.10 -1.70
CA VAL A 56 10.18 -0.69 -0.80
C VAL A 56 11.00 0.46 -1.39
N ALA A 57 11.31 0.41 -2.70
CA ALA A 57 12.02 1.49 -3.37
C ALA A 57 11.22 2.80 -3.38
N ALA A 58 9.91 2.75 -3.65
CA ALA A 58 9.04 3.91 -3.59
C ALA A 58 8.98 4.53 -2.19
N ALA A 59 8.95 3.69 -1.13
CA ALA A 59 9.02 4.15 0.25
C ALA A 59 10.32 4.92 0.54
N GLY A 60 11.47 4.44 0.06
CA GLY A 60 12.74 5.14 0.17
C GLY A 60 12.76 6.46 -0.61
N LEU A 61 12.31 6.43 -1.87
CA LEU A 61 12.25 7.61 -2.74
C LEU A 61 11.38 8.72 -2.16
N LEU A 62 10.28 8.39 -1.48
CA LEU A 62 9.40 9.35 -0.81
C LEU A 62 10.13 10.21 0.23
N LEU A 63 11.17 9.67 0.88
CA LEU A 63 11.88 10.33 1.98
C LEU A 63 13.18 11.02 1.53
N ILE A 64 13.73 10.64 0.37
CA ILE A 64 15.01 11.17 -0.14
C ILE A 64 14.77 12.32 -1.10
N ARG A 65 15.35 13.48 -0.82
CA ARG A 65 15.30 14.67 -1.69
C ARG A 65 16.51 14.67 -2.64
N PRO A 66 16.35 15.06 -3.93
CA PRO A 66 15.17 15.63 -4.59
C PRO A 66 14.15 14.61 -5.12
N TRP A 67 14.34 13.32 -4.88
CA TRP A 67 13.59 12.22 -5.52
C TRP A 67 12.19 11.95 -4.97
N ALA A 68 11.73 12.70 -3.97
CA ALA A 68 10.39 12.57 -3.36
C ALA A 68 9.24 12.56 -4.39
N TRP A 69 9.41 13.27 -5.50
CA TRP A 69 8.42 13.29 -6.57
C TRP A 69 8.32 11.94 -7.32
N LEU A 70 9.45 11.26 -7.57
CA LEU A 70 9.44 9.90 -8.11
C LEU A 70 8.76 8.93 -7.15
N GLY A 71 9.01 9.08 -5.85
CA GLY A 71 8.35 8.28 -4.81
C GLY A 71 6.82 8.44 -4.84
N CYS A 72 6.32 9.68 -4.95
CA CYS A 72 4.88 9.94 -5.07
C CYS A 72 4.29 9.38 -6.37
N ALA A 73 4.99 9.50 -7.50
CA ALA A 73 4.55 8.97 -8.77
C ALA A 73 4.47 7.43 -8.73
N ALA A 74 5.50 6.78 -8.20
CA ALA A 74 5.54 5.33 -8.01
C ALA A 74 4.43 4.85 -7.06
N ALA A 75 4.24 5.52 -5.92
CA ALA A 75 3.17 5.24 -4.97
C ALA A 75 1.78 5.34 -5.62
N THR A 76 1.54 6.40 -6.40
CA THR A 76 0.27 6.60 -7.11
C THR A 76 0.03 5.48 -8.12
N LEU A 77 1.03 5.14 -8.93
CA LEU A 77 0.92 4.09 -9.93
C LEU A 77 0.66 2.72 -9.29
N LEU A 78 1.40 2.38 -8.23
CA LEU A 78 1.19 1.17 -7.44
C LEU A 78 -0.23 1.11 -6.87
N LEU A 79 -0.69 2.19 -6.22
CA LEU A 79 -2.02 2.25 -5.63
C LEU A 79 -3.12 2.13 -6.70
N LEU A 80 -2.98 2.76 -7.86
CA LEU A 80 -3.94 2.63 -8.96
C LEU A 80 -3.97 1.21 -9.53
N ALA A 81 -2.81 0.64 -9.83
CA ALA A 81 -2.70 -0.73 -10.33
C ALA A 81 -3.31 -1.74 -9.33
N PHE A 82 -3.01 -1.56 -8.05
CA PHE A 82 -3.54 -2.39 -6.98
C PHE A 82 -5.04 -2.22 -6.78
N THR A 83 -5.56 -0.99 -6.92
CA THR A 83 -7.00 -0.72 -6.85
C THR A 83 -7.74 -1.42 -8.00
N GLY A 84 -7.21 -1.34 -9.22
CA GLY A 84 -7.75 -2.07 -10.37
C GLY A 84 -7.73 -3.59 -10.16
N TYR A 85 -6.63 -4.11 -9.61
CA TYR A 85 -6.51 -5.51 -9.23
C TYR A 85 -7.58 -5.94 -8.21
N LEU A 86 -7.76 -5.18 -7.12
CA LEU A 86 -8.78 -5.47 -6.11
C LEU A 86 -10.20 -5.48 -6.69
N ILE A 87 -10.54 -4.48 -7.51
CA ILE A 87 -11.86 -4.42 -8.15
C ILE A 87 -12.07 -5.62 -9.09
N GLY A 88 -11.04 -6.01 -9.85
CA GLY A 88 -11.08 -7.20 -10.69
C GLY A 88 -11.23 -8.49 -9.88
N LEU A 89 -10.55 -8.58 -8.75
CA LEU A 89 -10.61 -9.73 -7.85
C LEU A 89 -11.99 -9.85 -7.19
N MET A 90 -12.55 -8.75 -6.68
CA MET A 90 -13.91 -8.73 -6.12
C MET A 90 -14.98 -9.22 -7.09
N ARG A 91 -14.80 -8.95 -8.39
CA ARG A 91 -15.75 -9.38 -9.44
C ARG A 91 -15.56 -10.82 -9.89
N SER A 92 -14.34 -11.36 -9.79
CA SER A 92 -14.00 -12.67 -10.36
C SER A 92 -13.83 -13.76 -9.30
N ARG A 93 -13.36 -13.41 -8.11
CA ARG A 93 -13.06 -14.29 -6.98
C ARG A 93 -13.23 -13.56 -5.63
N PRO A 94 -14.47 -13.33 -5.18
CA PRO A 94 -14.74 -12.58 -3.94
C PRO A 94 -14.13 -13.21 -2.68
N ASP A 95 -13.88 -14.52 -2.69
CA ASP A 95 -13.27 -15.24 -1.55
C ASP A 95 -11.73 -15.15 -1.52
N ALA A 96 -11.10 -14.62 -2.57
CA ALA A 96 -9.65 -14.49 -2.62
C ALA A 96 -9.16 -13.33 -1.75
N SER A 97 -8.02 -13.52 -1.10
CA SER A 97 -7.38 -12.48 -0.29
C SER A 97 -6.93 -11.26 -1.11
N CYS A 98 -6.83 -10.10 -0.46
CA CYS A 98 -6.21 -8.93 -1.07
C CYS A 98 -4.69 -9.06 -1.26
N GLY A 99 -3.99 -9.85 -0.44
CA GLY A 99 -2.54 -10.02 -0.53
C GLY A 99 -1.68 -8.83 -0.04
N CYS A 100 -2.28 -7.80 0.58
CA CYS A 100 -1.57 -6.55 0.92
C CYS A 100 -0.58 -6.68 2.07
N ALA A 101 -0.99 -7.31 3.18
CA ALA A 101 -0.17 -7.55 4.35
C ALA A 101 0.49 -8.94 4.29
N GLY A 102 0.68 -9.46 3.07
CA GLY A 102 1.11 -10.82 2.81
C GLY A 102 -0.07 -11.70 2.42
N ALA A 103 0.15 -13.02 2.40
CA ALA A 103 -0.88 -14.00 2.08
C ALA A 103 -1.83 -14.21 3.27
N ASP A 104 -2.42 -13.14 3.80
CA ASP A 104 -3.44 -13.22 4.84
C ASP A 104 -4.71 -13.84 4.28
N ASP A 105 -5.44 -14.65 5.05
CA ASP A 105 -6.63 -15.37 4.56
C ASP A 105 -7.90 -14.52 4.54
N THR A 106 -7.82 -13.20 4.79
CA THR A 106 -9.00 -12.34 4.80
C THR A 106 -9.52 -12.08 3.38
N PRO A 107 -10.79 -12.42 3.07
CA PRO A 107 -11.37 -12.19 1.75
C PRO A 107 -11.36 -10.72 1.35
N VAL A 108 -11.19 -10.47 0.05
CA VAL A 108 -11.24 -9.11 -0.48
C VAL A 108 -12.61 -8.48 -0.24
N SER A 109 -12.62 -7.22 0.20
CA SER A 109 -13.82 -6.46 0.52
C SER A 109 -13.68 -5.00 0.09
N GLU A 110 -14.81 -4.30 0.04
CA GLU A 110 -14.89 -2.85 -0.28
C GLU A 110 -14.00 -2.00 0.64
N VAL A 111 -13.72 -2.46 1.87
CA VAL A 111 -12.85 -1.77 2.82
C VAL A 111 -11.41 -1.64 2.28
N HIS A 112 -10.92 -2.64 1.54
CA HIS A 112 -9.58 -2.56 0.94
C HIS A 112 -9.52 -1.56 -0.22
N VAL A 113 -10.60 -1.43 -0.99
CA VAL A 113 -10.72 -0.39 -2.03
C VAL A 113 -10.78 0.98 -1.38
N LEU A 114 -11.58 1.16 -0.32
CA LEU A 114 -11.65 2.40 0.44
C LEU A 114 -10.28 2.79 1.00
N ARG A 115 -9.54 1.86 1.61
CA ARG A 115 -8.17 2.09 2.09
C ARG A 115 -7.28 2.64 0.98
N ASN A 116 -7.30 2.03 -0.19
CA ASN A 116 -6.51 2.49 -1.33
C ASN A 116 -6.90 3.89 -1.81
N VAL A 117 -8.20 4.21 -1.84
CA VAL A 117 -8.69 5.55 -2.18
C VAL A 117 -8.23 6.60 -1.17
N LEU A 118 -8.24 6.26 0.13
CA LEU A 118 -7.70 7.13 1.19
C LEU A 118 -6.20 7.37 0.99
N LEU A 119 -5.42 6.33 0.70
CA LEU A 119 -3.98 6.44 0.43
C LEU A 119 -3.70 7.27 -0.84
N LEU A 120 -4.51 7.12 -1.90
CA LEU A 120 -4.42 7.95 -3.10
C LEU A 120 -4.68 9.42 -2.77
N THR A 121 -5.66 9.70 -1.90
CA THR A 121 -5.95 11.06 -1.45
C THR A 121 -4.78 11.63 -0.66
N VAL A 122 -4.18 10.86 0.26
CA VAL A 122 -2.95 11.28 0.97
C VAL A 122 -1.82 11.57 -0.02
N CYS A 123 -1.64 10.75 -1.06
CA CYS A 123 -0.63 10.97 -2.09
C CYS A 123 -0.85 12.29 -2.86
N VAL A 124 -2.07 12.54 -3.34
CA VAL A 124 -2.42 13.77 -4.05
C VAL A 124 -2.23 15.00 -3.17
N LEU A 125 -2.69 14.95 -1.91
CA LEU A 125 -2.54 16.06 -0.97
C LEU A 125 -1.06 16.33 -0.62
N THR A 126 -0.27 15.27 -0.44
CA THR A 126 1.17 15.37 -0.16
C THR A 126 1.90 16.00 -1.35
N TRP A 127 1.62 15.53 -2.56
CA TRP A 127 2.18 16.10 -3.79
C TRP A 127 1.84 17.58 -3.94
N TRP A 128 0.56 17.91 -3.86
CA TRP A 128 0.06 19.27 -4.01
C TRP A 128 0.65 20.22 -2.97
N ALA A 129 0.72 19.77 -1.71
CA ALA A 129 1.33 20.55 -0.63
C ALA A 129 2.83 20.76 -0.86
N THR A 130 3.55 19.73 -1.34
CA THR A 130 4.99 19.83 -1.67
C THR A 130 5.26 20.84 -2.77
N VAL A 131 4.44 20.84 -3.83
CA VAL A 131 4.55 21.81 -4.93
C VAL A 131 4.27 23.22 -4.43
N ARG A 132 3.25 23.41 -3.58
CA ARG A 132 2.90 24.74 -3.05
C ARG A 132 3.93 25.32 -2.10
N THR A 133 4.57 24.49 -1.26
CA THR A 133 5.52 24.99 -0.26
C THR A 133 6.88 25.32 -0.85
N GLY A 134 7.18 24.92 -2.10
CA GLY A 134 8.45 25.21 -2.80
C GLY A 134 9.70 24.57 -2.17
N GLY A 135 9.57 23.99 -0.98
CA GLY A 135 10.61 23.29 -0.23
C GLY A 135 10.06 22.03 0.44
N GLY A 136 10.92 21.02 0.58
CA GLY A 136 10.61 19.79 1.31
C GLY A 136 10.63 20.02 2.82
N PRO A 137 10.03 19.12 3.62
CA PRO A 137 10.03 19.26 5.07
C PRO A 137 11.44 19.25 5.65
N GLY A 138 11.69 20.09 6.66
CA GLY A 138 12.92 20.01 7.45
C GLY A 138 12.96 18.76 8.35
N PRO A 139 14.14 18.30 8.79
CA PRO A 139 14.30 17.10 9.63
C PRO A 139 13.44 17.10 10.91
N VAL A 140 13.28 18.27 11.55
CA VAL A 140 12.44 18.43 12.75
C VAL A 140 10.98 18.04 12.48
N SER A 141 10.47 18.34 11.29
CA SER A 141 9.10 17.96 10.89
C SER A 141 8.92 16.44 10.90
N TYR A 142 9.92 15.69 10.42
CA TYR A 142 9.88 14.23 10.42
C TYR A 142 9.98 13.67 11.83
N ALA A 143 10.88 14.21 12.67
CA ALA A 143 11.04 13.77 14.05
C ALA A 143 9.74 13.92 14.86
N VAL A 144 8.99 15.00 14.65
CA VAL A 144 7.72 15.25 15.35
C VAL A 144 6.61 14.30 14.89
N VAL A 145 6.54 13.98 13.59
CA VAL A 145 5.39 13.26 13.02
C VAL A 145 5.64 11.79 12.71
N VAL A 146 6.85 11.26 12.90
CA VAL A 146 7.21 9.86 12.58
C VAL A 146 6.33 8.85 13.31
N ALA A 147 6.19 8.98 14.63
CA ALA A 147 5.38 8.07 15.43
C ALA A 147 3.89 8.11 15.03
N PRO A 148 3.21 9.27 15.00
CA PRO A 148 1.80 9.30 14.60
C PRO A 148 1.58 8.88 13.15
N ALA A 149 2.48 9.22 12.22
CA ALA A 149 2.37 8.81 10.82
C ALA A 149 2.55 7.29 10.65
N ALA A 150 3.49 6.69 11.39
CA ALA A 150 3.71 5.25 11.34
C ALA A 150 2.51 4.49 11.93
N VAL A 151 2.00 4.92 13.08
CA VAL A 151 0.80 4.33 13.71
C VAL A 151 -0.39 4.43 12.76
N PHE A 152 -0.61 5.60 12.15
CA PHE A 152 -1.69 5.79 11.19
C PHE A 152 -1.52 4.94 9.93
N GLY A 153 -0.30 4.83 9.40
CA GLY A 153 0.00 3.98 8.25
C GLY A 153 -0.24 2.50 8.51
N VAL A 154 0.22 1.98 9.66
CA VAL A 154 -0.02 0.59 10.08
C VAL A 154 -1.52 0.35 10.30
N ALA A 155 -2.21 1.27 10.97
CA ALA A 155 -3.66 1.16 11.18
C ALA A 155 -4.44 1.15 9.85
N LEU A 156 -4.03 1.96 8.87
CA LEU A 156 -4.62 1.93 7.53
C LEU A 156 -4.36 0.59 6.83
N LEU A 157 -3.18 0.01 6.97
CA LEU A 157 -2.87 -1.28 6.34
C LEU A 157 -3.80 -2.39 6.88
N HIS A 158 -4.00 -2.42 8.19
CA HIS A 158 -4.86 -3.38 8.89
C HIS A 158 -6.32 -2.93 9.01
N LEU A 159 -6.75 -1.93 8.24
CA LEU A 159 -8.12 -1.40 8.32
C LEU A 159 -9.19 -2.48 8.10
N GLY A 160 -8.93 -3.47 7.24
CA GLY A 160 -9.85 -4.58 7.00
C GLY A 160 -10.07 -5.46 8.24
N GLU A 161 -8.99 -5.78 8.96
CA GLU A 161 -9.03 -6.57 10.20
C GLU A 161 -9.67 -5.77 11.35
N LEU A 162 -9.37 -4.48 11.43
CA LEU A 162 -9.99 -3.61 12.42
C LEU A 162 -11.50 -3.53 12.20
N VAL A 163 -11.94 -3.33 10.95
CA VAL A 163 -13.37 -3.27 10.63
C VAL A 163 -14.06 -4.62 10.83
N SER A 164 -13.40 -5.75 10.54
CA SER A 164 -13.99 -7.07 10.79
C SER A 164 -14.14 -7.36 12.28
N PHE A 165 -13.20 -6.92 13.12
CA PHE A 165 -13.27 -7.05 14.57
C PHE A 165 -14.47 -6.29 15.17
N PHE A 166 -14.81 -5.12 14.62
CA PHE A 166 -15.96 -4.33 15.07
C PHE A 166 -17.30 -4.73 14.44
N ARG A 167 -17.32 -5.62 13.43
CA ARG A 167 -18.59 -6.10 12.86
C ARG A 167 -19.22 -7.13 13.79
N PRO A 168 -20.49 -6.94 14.22
CA PRO A 168 -21.19 -7.95 14.99
C PRO A 168 -21.33 -9.25 14.17
N PRO A 169 -21.32 -10.43 14.84
CA PRO A 169 -21.51 -11.70 14.16
C PRO A 169 -22.85 -11.67 13.43
N ARG A 170 -22.84 -12.04 12.14
CA ARG A 170 -24.07 -12.15 11.35
C ARG A 170 -24.91 -13.25 11.98
N THR A 171 -25.97 -12.88 12.68
CA THR A 171 -27.04 -13.80 13.07
C THR A 171 -27.75 -14.21 11.79
N THR A 172 -27.45 -15.42 11.32
CA THR A 172 -28.22 -16.14 10.28
C THR A 172 -29.57 -16.55 10.81
#